data_AF-A0A1J6KCN5-F1
#
_entry.id   AF-A0A1J6KCN5-F1
#
_cell.length_a   1.000
_cell.length_b   1.000
_cell.length_c   1.000
_cell.angle_alpha   90.00
_cell.angle_beta   90.00
_cell.angle_gamma   90.00
#
_symmetry.space_group_name_H-M   'P 1'
#
loop_
_entity.id
_entity.type
_entity.pdbx_description
1 polymer ?
#
loop_
_entity_poly.entity_id
_entity_poly.type
_entity_poly.pdbx_seq_one_letter_code
_entity_poly.pdbx_strand_id
1 'polypeptide(L)'
;MGIRKALHPKKKANGKYYLPPACFTLSNAQKDILLQVLRDVKVPDGYASNISRCVDLKQRTVHGLKSHVCHILMQQLLPTALRGLLPMNVLKPMIELSNFFRGICSTVMNIGELEKLQDRV
;
A
#
# COMPACT_ATOMS: atom_id res chain seq x y z
N MET A 1 14.46 -1.02 -21.83
CA MET A 1 13.63 -0.25 -20.88
C MET A 1 12.16 -0.50 -21.19
N GLY A 2 11.41 -1.12 -20.28
CA GLY A 2 9.98 -1.46 -20.45
C GLY A 2 9.07 -0.23 -20.34
N ILE A 3 9.16 0.68 -21.31
CA ILE A 3 8.43 1.96 -21.32
C ILE A 3 6.91 1.70 -21.45
N ARG A 4 6.14 2.18 -20.47
CA ARG A 4 4.69 1.97 -20.40
C ARG A 4 3.94 3.01 -21.24
N LYS A 5 3.70 2.70 -22.51
CA LYS A 5 2.95 3.56 -23.46
C LYS A 5 1.60 4.04 -22.91
N ALA A 6 0.95 3.23 -22.08
CA ALA A 6 -0.33 3.57 -21.45
C ALA A 6 -0.25 4.80 -20.51
N LEU A 7 0.93 5.14 -19.98
CA LEU A 7 1.16 6.25 -19.07
C LEU A 7 1.76 7.48 -19.76
N HIS A 8 1.87 7.49 -21.09
CA HIS A 8 2.41 8.64 -21.81
C HIS A 8 1.47 9.84 -21.73
N PRO A 9 2.02 11.08 -21.74
CA PRO A 9 1.22 12.29 -21.89
C PRO A 9 0.34 12.22 -23.15
N LYS A 10 -0.95 12.48 -23.00
CA LYS A 10 -1.93 12.54 -24.08
C LYS A 10 -2.24 14.00 -24.40
N LYS A 11 -2.21 14.36 -25.69
CA LYS A 11 -2.57 15.71 -26.15
C LYS A 11 -4.10 15.87 -26.13
N LYS A 12 -4.60 16.89 -25.44
CA LYS A 12 -6.02 17.28 -25.45
C LYS A 12 -6.33 18.15 -26.67
N ALA A 13 -7.61 18.27 -27.01
CA ALA A 13 -8.08 19.10 -28.12
C ALA A 13 -7.66 20.58 -28.01
N ASN A 14 -7.49 21.09 -26.78
CA ASN A 14 -7.02 22.46 -26.51
C ASN A 14 -5.48 22.63 -26.57
N GLY A 15 -4.76 21.66 -27.14
CA GLY A 15 -3.30 21.70 -27.28
C GLY A 15 -2.51 21.38 -26.00
N LYS A 16 -3.16 21.34 -24.83
CA LYS A 16 -2.49 20.99 -23.56
C LYS A 16 -2.26 19.49 -23.45
N TYR A 17 -1.19 19.10 -22.75
CA TYR A 17 -0.92 17.70 -22.42
C TYR A 17 -1.58 17.30 -21.10
N TYR A 18 -2.01 16.05 -21.02
CA TYR A 18 -2.57 15.44 -19.83
C TYR A 18 -1.91 14.10 -19.57
N LEU A 19 -1.46 13.89 -18.32
CA LEU A 19 -0.91 12.61 -17.90
C LEU A 19 -2.05 11.72 -17.38
N PRO A 20 -2.31 10.56 -18.01
CA PRO A 20 -3.32 9.64 -17.51
C PRO A 20 -2.89 9.06 -16.14
N PRO A 21 -3.84 8.85 -15.21
CA PRO A 21 -3.56 8.21 -13.93
C PRO A 21 -3.05 6.78 -14.17
N ALA A 22 -2.16 6.34 -13.29
CA ALA A 22 -1.69 4.96 -13.32
C ALA A 22 -2.74 4.02 -12.72
N CYS A 23 -2.63 2.72 -13.00
CA CYS A 23 -3.51 1.70 -12.43
C CYS A 23 -3.45 1.57 -10.90
N PHE A 24 -2.46 2.20 -10.26
CA PHE A 24 -2.30 2.29 -8.82
C PHE A 24 -2.72 3.66 -8.25
N THR A 25 -3.19 4.60 -9.07
CA THR A 25 -3.66 5.90 -8.61
C THR A 25 -5.06 5.77 -8.02
N LEU A 26 -5.21 6.09 -6.74
CA LEU A 26 -6.50 6.13 -6.06
C LEU A 26 -7.23 7.45 -6.32
N SER A 27 -8.54 7.36 -6.57
CA SER A 27 -9.44 8.51 -6.54
C SER A 27 -9.56 9.06 -5.12
N ASN A 28 -10.11 10.27 -4.98
CA ASN A 28 -10.34 10.86 -3.67
C ASN A 28 -11.26 10.01 -2.78
N ALA A 29 -12.34 9.45 -3.34
CA ALA A 29 -13.23 8.55 -2.61
C ALA A 29 -12.51 7.25 -2.18
N GLN A 30 -11.65 6.70 -3.03
CA GLN A 30 -10.87 5.50 -2.67
C GLN A 30 -9.83 5.80 -1.59
N LYS A 31 -9.21 6.99 -1.61
CA LYS A 31 -8.33 7.43 -0.52
C LYS A 31 -9.09 7.56 0.79
N ASP A 32 -10.30 8.11 0.75
CA ASP A 32 -11.14 8.26 1.95
C ASP A 32 -11.47 6.88 2.54
N ILE A 33 -11.81 5.88 1.70
CA ILE A 33 -12.02 4.49 2.15
C ILE A 33 -10.74 3.91 2.77
N LEU A 34 -9.60 4.02 2.08
CA LEU A 34 -8.32 3.49 2.56
C LEU A 34 -7.96 4.09 3.94
N LEU A 35 -8.07 5.40 4.08
CA LEU A 35 -7.72 6.10 5.30
C LEU A 35 -8.72 5.81 6.42
N GLN A 36 -10.00 5.61 6.09
CA GLN A 36 -11.01 5.19 7.07
C GLN A 36 -10.67 3.81 7.64
N VAL A 37 -10.26 2.84 6.81
CA VAL A 37 -9.79 1.53 7.28
C VAL A 37 -8.59 1.67 8.23
N LEU A 38 -7.60 2.50 7.88
CA LEU A 38 -6.44 2.73 8.74
C LEU A 38 -6.81 3.43 10.06
N ARG A 39 -7.79 4.34 10.03
CA ARG A 39 -8.26 5.07 11.21
C ARG A 39 -9.03 4.17 12.16
N ASP A 40 -9.84 3.26 11.62
CA ASP A 40 -10.75 2.40 12.39
C ASP A 40 -10.10 1.09 12.83
N VAL A 41 -8.91 0.78 12.30
CA VAL A 41 -8.14 -0.40 12.71
C VAL A 41 -7.93 -0.40 14.22
N LYS A 42 -8.40 -1.48 14.84
CA LYS A 42 -8.13 -1.81 16.24
C LYS A 42 -7.10 -2.92 16.28
N VAL A 43 -6.07 -2.72 17.08
CA VAL A 43 -5.03 -3.72 17.33
C VAL A 43 -5.03 -4.11 18.81
N PRO A 44 -4.51 -5.29 19.17
CA PRO A 44 -4.34 -5.68 20.56
C PRO A 44 -3.50 -4.66 21.35
N ASP A 45 -3.69 -4.62 22.66
CA ASP A 45 -2.88 -3.77 23.52
C ASP A 45 -1.38 -4.15 23.42
N GLY A 46 -0.51 -3.15 23.44
CA GLY A 46 0.92 -3.31 23.22
C GLY A 46 1.35 -3.64 21.78
N TYR A 47 0.41 -3.88 20.85
CA TYR A 47 0.76 -4.25 19.47
C TYR A 47 1.26 -3.06 18.63
N ALA A 48 0.53 -1.96 18.62
CA ALA A 48 0.90 -0.73 17.92
C ALA A 48 0.40 0.50 18.68
N SER A 49 1.08 1.63 18.50
CA SER A 49 0.51 2.92 18.91
C SER A 49 -0.72 3.25 18.07
N ASN A 50 -1.62 4.07 18.62
CA ASN A 50 -2.87 4.45 17.97
C ASN A 50 -2.68 5.08 16.57
N ILE A 51 -2.96 4.31 15.52
CA ILE A 51 -2.83 4.70 14.10
C ILE A 51 -3.80 5.83 13.74
N SER A 52 -4.99 5.87 14.35
CA SER A 52 -6.01 6.88 14.07
C SER A 52 -5.50 8.31 14.24
N ARG A 53 -4.55 8.53 15.16
CA ARG A 53 -3.95 9.84 15.42
C ARG A 53 -3.05 10.31 14.27
N CYS A 54 -2.57 9.40 13.45
CA CYS A 54 -1.70 9.68 12.31
C CYS A 54 -2.48 9.94 11.02
N VAL A 55 -3.81 9.77 11.01
CA VAL A 55 -4.65 9.87 9.81
C VAL A 55 -5.41 11.20 9.79
N ASP A 56 -5.23 11.98 8.73
CA ASP A 56 -6.04 13.16 8.43
C ASP A 56 -6.92 12.89 7.21
N LEU A 57 -8.22 12.65 7.45
CA LEU A 57 -9.20 12.43 6.39
C LEU A 57 -9.51 13.70 5.58
N LYS A 58 -9.38 14.90 6.16
CA LYS A 58 -9.67 16.15 5.44
C LYS A 58 -8.58 16.43 4.42
N GLN A 59 -7.33 16.25 4.81
CA GLN A 59 -6.17 16.45 3.93
C GLN A 59 -5.81 15.20 3.12
N ARG A 60 -6.40 14.04 3.44
CA ARG A 60 -6.10 12.73 2.85
C ARG A 60 -4.63 12.33 2.99
N THR A 61 -4.08 12.58 4.18
CA THR A 61 -2.68 12.33 4.49
C THR A 61 -2.53 11.43 5.69
N VAL A 62 -1.37 10.77 5.77
CA VAL A 62 -0.93 10.05 6.95
C VAL A 62 0.41 10.65 7.37
N HIS A 63 0.53 11.05 8.63
CA HIS A 63 1.73 11.73 9.15
C HIS A 63 2.01 11.32 10.60
N GLY A 64 3.27 11.48 11.03
CA GLY A 64 3.67 11.18 12.41
C GLY A 64 3.68 9.69 12.76
N LEU A 65 3.73 8.79 11.76
CA LEU A 65 3.91 7.37 12.01
C LEU A 65 5.30 7.09 12.58
N LYS A 66 5.35 6.31 13.66
CA LYS A 66 6.59 5.74 14.18
C LYS A 66 7.04 4.55 13.32
N SER A 67 8.33 4.25 13.34
CA SER A 67 8.94 3.13 12.59
C SER A 67 8.17 1.82 12.77
N HIS A 68 7.84 1.44 14.01
CA HIS A 68 7.08 0.22 14.32
C HIS A 68 5.72 0.16 13.60
N VAL A 69 4.99 1.28 13.56
CA VAL A 69 3.70 1.35 12.86
C VAL A 69 3.91 1.25 11.35
N CYS A 70 4.94 1.89 10.80
CA CYS A 70 5.30 1.73 9.39
C CYS A 70 5.57 0.25 9.05
N HIS A 71 6.28 -0.49 9.91
CA HIS A 71 6.51 -1.92 9.72
C HIS A 71 5.20 -2.72 9.71
N ILE A 72 4.29 -2.45 10.66
CA ILE A 72 2.97 -3.10 10.71
C ILE A 72 2.15 -2.79 9.45
N LEU A 73 2.17 -1.54 8.98
CA LEU A 73 1.50 -1.15 7.75
C LEU A 73 2.04 -1.94 6.56
N MET A 74 3.36 -1.97 6.38
CA MET A 74 4.02 -2.67 5.27
C MET A 74 3.81 -4.19 5.32
N GLN A 75 3.83 -4.82 6.50
CA GLN A 75 3.76 -6.28 6.64
C GLN A 75 2.33 -6.83 6.66
N GLN A 76 1.33 -6.01 7.00
CA GLN A 76 0.00 -6.54 7.34
C GLN A 76 -1.18 -5.69 6.88
N LEU A 77 -1.18 -4.39 7.19
CA LEU A 77 -2.39 -3.58 7.05
C LEU A 77 -2.56 -3.03 5.63
N LEU A 78 -1.47 -2.71 4.93
CA LEU A 78 -1.52 -2.09 3.61
C LEU A 78 -2.28 -2.94 2.57
N PRO A 79 -2.03 -4.26 2.42
CA PRO A 79 -2.79 -5.07 1.46
C PRO A 79 -4.27 -5.19 1.83
N THR A 80 -4.58 -5.19 3.12
CA THR A 80 -5.95 -5.25 3.62
C THR A 80 -6.69 -3.95 3.32
N ALA A 81 -6.05 -2.81 3.57
CA ALA A 81 -6.61 -1.49 3.30
C ALA A 81 -6.77 -1.20 1.80
N LEU A 82 -5.96 -1.81 0.93
CA LEU A 82 -6.04 -1.69 -0.52
C LEU A 82 -7.02 -2.67 -1.19
N ARG A 83 -7.53 -3.66 -0.44
CA ARG A 83 -8.41 -4.70 -0.97
C ARG A 83 -9.70 -4.08 -1.52
N GLY A 84 -10.03 -4.39 -2.77
CA GLY A 84 -11.20 -3.83 -3.46
C GLY A 84 -11.03 -2.41 -3.98
N LEU A 85 -9.91 -1.73 -3.70
CA LEU A 85 -9.61 -0.39 -4.22
C LEU A 85 -8.74 -0.42 -5.47
N LEU A 86 -7.85 -1.42 -5.57
CA LEU A 86 -6.92 -1.56 -6.68
C LEU A 86 -7.20 -2.80 -7.53
N PRO A 87 -6.88 -2.75 -8.83
CA PRO A 87 -6.91 -3.93 -9.70
C PRO A 87 -6.02 -5.06 -9.17
N MET A 88 -6.41 -6.31 -9.40
CA MET A 88 -5.69 -7.49 -8.89
C MET A 88 -4.23 -7.59 -9.36
N ASN A 89 -3.92 -7.08 -10.56
CA ASN A 89 -2.54 -7.04 -11.07
C ASN A 89 -1.64 -6.04 -10.33
N VAL A 90 -2.22 -5.12 -9.55
CA VAL A 90 -1.49 -4.21 -8.65
C VAL A 90 -1.53 -4.74 -7.22
N LEU A 91 -2.69 -5.22 -6.76
CA LEU A 91 -2.87 -5.72 -5.41
C LEU A 91 -2.02 -6.97 -5.11
N LYS A 92 -1.91 -7.90 -6.07
CA LYS A 92 -1.14 -9.15 -5.88
C LYS A 92 0.34 -8.88 -5.58
N PRO A 93 1.07 -8.03 -6.35
CA PRO A 93 2.43 -7.62 -5.97
C PRO A 93 2.52 -6.96 -4.59
N MET A 94 1.54 -6.14 -4.19
CA MET A 94 1.54 -5.53 -2.85
C MET A 94 1.39 -6.59 -1.75
N ILE A 95 0.55 -7.61 -1.96
CA ILE A 95 0.40 -8.75 -1.04
C ILE A 95 1.71 -9.53 -0.93
N GLU A 96 2.33 -9.90 -2.06
CA GLU A 96 3.59 -10.65 -2.04
C GLU A 96 4.71 -9.84 -1.36
N LEU A 97 4.78 -8.53 -1.61
CA LEU A 97 5.73 -7.65 -0.95
C LEU A 97 5.50 -7.61 0.57
N SER A 98 4.25 -7.53 1.03
CA SER A 98 3.93 -7.59 2.46
C SER A 98 4.27 -8.94 3.08
N ASN A 99 4.04 -10.04 2.37
CA ASN A 99 4.40 -11.40 2.81
C ASN A 99 5.92 -11.55 2.90
N PHE A 100 6.66 -11.03 1.91
CA PHE A 100 8.11 -11.01 1.92
C PHE A 100 8.65 -10.26 3.14
N PHE A 101 8.17 -9.02 3.38
CA PHE A 101 8.57 -8.26 4.57
C PHE A 101 8.21 -8.95 5.88
N ARG A 102 7.06 -9.62 5.94
CA ARG A 102 6.66 -10.40 7.11
C ARG A 102 7.61 -11.57 7.35
N GLY A 103 8.02 -12.26 6.29
CA GLY A 103 8.95 -13.40 6.38
C GLY A 103 10.34 -12.98 6.85
N ILE A 104 10.93 -11.95 6.23
CA ILE A 104 12.30 -11.52 6.58
C ILE A 104 12.38 -10.82 7.95
N CYS A 105 11.28 -10.22 8.41
CA CYS A 105 11.20 -9.60 9.73
C CYS A 105 10.64 -10.55 10.81
N SER A 106 10.46 -11.83 10.48
CA SER A 106 10.04 -12.84 11.46
C SER A 106 11.12 -13.01 12.53
N THR A 107 10.69 -13.22 13.77
CA THR A 107 11.61 -13.55 14.88
C THR A 107 12.26 -14.91 14.72
N VAL A 108 11.62 -15.82 13.97
CA VAL A 108 12.14 -17.14 13.62
C VAL A 108 12.36 -17.18 12.11
N MET A 109 13.61 -17.40 11.72
CA MET A 109 14.00 -17.50 10.32
C MET A 109 14.04 -18.97 9.89
N ASN A 110 13.20 -19.33 8.92
CA ASN A 110 13.21 -20.64 8.28
C ASN A 110 13.76 -20.49 6.85
N ILE A 111 14.91 -21.12 6.58
CA ILE A 111 15.59 -21.04 5.27
C ILE A 111 14.68 -21.53 4.15
N GLY A 112 13.96 -22.63 4.34
CA GLY A 112 13.06 -23.17 3.33
C GLY A 112 11.81 -22.30 3.09
N GLU A 113 11.40 -21.47 4.04
CA GLU A 113 10.38 -20.44 3.81
C GLU A 113 10.96 -19.22 3.09
N LEU A 114 12.21 -18.86 3.39
CA LEU A 114 12.91 -17.76 2.74
C LEU A 114 13.15 -18.04 1.25
N GLU A 115 13.55 -19.26 0.90
CA GLU A 115 13.69 -19.71 -0.50
C GLU A 115 12.36 -19.58 -1.25
N LYS A 116 11.25 -20.04 -0.66
CA LYS A 116 9.91 -19.90 -1.25
C LYS A 116 9.47 -18.45 -1.40
N LEU A 117 9.91 -17.55 -0.52
CA LEU A 117 9.63 -16.13 -0.63
C LEU A 117 10.46 -15.47 -1.73
N GLN A 118 11.71 -15.88 -1.91
CA GLN A 118 12.57 -15.41 -2.99
C GLN A 118 11.99 -15.75 -4.37
N ASP A 119 11.42 -16.93 -4.55
CA ASP A 119 10.80 -17.34 -5.82
C ASP A 119 9.53 -16.54 -6.19
N ARG A 120 8.96 -15.78 -5.25
CA ARG A 120 7.71 -15.03 -5.41
C ARG A 120 7.89 -13.55 -5.70
N VAL A 121 9.11 -13.02 -5.62
CA VAL A 121 9.44 -11.59 -5.74
C VAL A 121 10.27 -11.30 -6.98
#